data_AF-A0A9K3NWP0-F1
#
_entry.id   AF-A0A9K3NWP0-F1
#
_cell.length_a   1.000
_cell.length_b   1.000
_cell.length_c   1.000
_cell.angle_alpha   90.00
_cell.angle_beta   90.00
_cell.angle_gamma   90.00
#
_symmetry.space_group_name_H-M   'P 1'
#
loop_
_entity.id
_entity.type
_entity.pdbx_description
1 polymer ?
#
loop_
_entity_poly.entity_id
_entity_poly.type
_entity_poly.pdbx_seq_one_letter_code
_entity_poly.pdbx_strand_id
1 'polypeptide(L)'
;MYVCICTYMHVCIYMYVCMYACMHARTHARTVCMYVCMYVCMYVCMYVCMYVCMYVCMYVCMYVCMYVCMYVCMYVCMYVCMYVCMYVCMYVCMYVCMYVCMYLCMYVCMYVCMYVCMYVCMYVCMYVCMYVCMYVCMYVCMYVCMYVCMYVCMYVCMYVCMYVCMYVCMYVCMYVCMYVCNVSVCVFIYMQADIDLGIVD
;
A
#
# COMPACT_ATOMS: atom_id res chain seq x y z
N MET A 1 -92.89 52.54 -96.60
CA MET A 1 -92.35 51.17 -96.53
C MET A 1 -90.82 51.15 -96.48
N TYR A 2 -90.11 51.84 -97.39
CA TYR A 2 -88.63 51.87 -97.43
C TYR A 2 -87.95 52.40 -96.17
N VAL A 3 -88.48 53.48 -95.56
CA VAL A 3 -87.87 54.07 -94.35
C VAL A 3 -87.92 53.10 -93.17
N CYS A 4 -89.01 52.35 -92.98
CA CYS A 4 -89.12 51.35 -91.91
C CYS A 4 -88.23 50.12 -92.12
N ILE A 5 -87.99 49.70 -93.36
CA ILE A 5 -87.11 48.56 -93.66
C ILE A 5 -85.65 48.98 -93.44
N CYS A 6 -85.25 50.18 -93.88
CA CYS A 6 -83.90 50.68 -93.66
C CYS A 6 -83.59 50.91 -92.18
N THR A 7 -84.50 51.50 -91.39
CA THR A 7 -84.28 51.69 -89.95
C THR A 7 -84.24 50.35 -89.21
N TYR A 8 -85.10 49.40 -89.55
CA TYR A 8 -85.08 48.06 -88.95
C TYR A 8 -83.78 47.31 -89.25
N MET A 9 -83.34 47.31 -90.51
CA MET A 9 -82.07 46.69 -90.92
C MET A 9 -80.87 47.35 -90.23
N HIS A 10 -80.86 48.67 -90.12
CA HIS A 10 -79.77 49.40 -89.44
C HIS A 10 -79.72 49.11 -87.93
N VAL A 11 -80.88 49.02 -87.28
CA VAL A 11 -80.97 48.65 -85.84
C VAL A 11 -80.56 47.20 -85.63
N CYS A 12 -80.97 46.27 -86.51
CA CYS A 12 -80.56 44.87 -86.42
C CYS A 12 -79.05 44.68 -86.65
N ILE A 13 -78.44 45.37 -87.62
CA ILE A 13 -77.00 45.30 -87.86
C ILE A 13 -76.24 45.89 -86.67
N TYR A 14 -76.70 47.02 -86.11
CA TYR A 14 -76.05 47.63 -84.94
C TYR A 14 -76.13 46.72 -83.71
N MET A 15 -77.30 46.13 -83.44
CA MET A 15 -77.49 45.16 -82.35
C MET A 15 -76.61 43.90 -82.54
N TYR A 16 -76.49 43.38 -83.76
CA TYR A 16 -75.65 42.21 -84.05
C TYR A 16 -74.16 42.51 -83.86
N VAL A 17 -73.67 43.65 -84.37
CA VAL A 17 -72.27 44.06 -84.23
C VAL A 17 -71.92 44.33 -82.77
N CYS A 18 -72.80 45.00 -82.00
CA CYS A 18 -72.60 45.20 -80.56
C CYS A 18 -72.55 43.87 -79.80
N MET A 19 -73.45 42.92 -80.09
CA MET A 19 -73.45 41.61 -79.46
C MET A 19 -72.19 40.81 -79.78
N TYR A 20 -71.73 40.82 -81.04
CA TYR A 20 -70.50 40.12 -81.43
C TYR A 20 -69.25 40.75 -80.80
N ALA A 21 -69.14 42.08 -80.78
CA ALA A 21 -68.04 42.78 -80.12
C ALA A 21 -68.01 42.54 -78.61
N CYS A 22 -69.16 42.56 -77.93
CA CYS A 22 -69.25 42.24 -76.50
C CYS A 22 -68.88 40.77 -76.21
N MET A 23 -69.28 39.84 -77.06
CA MET A 23 -68.93 38.42 -76.92
C MET A 23 -67.43 38.21 -77.11
N HIS A 24 -66.81 38.83 -78.12
CA HIS A 24 -65.37 38.71 -78.37
C HIS A 24 -64.53 39.39 -77.27
N ALA A 25 -64.96 40.56 -76.78
CA ALA A 25 -64.30 41.23 -75.67
C ALA A 25 -64.35 40.38 -74.38
N ARG A 26 -65.49 39.74 -74.09
CA ARG A 26 -65.62 38.83 -72.94
C ARG A 26 -64.75 37.58 -73.09
N THR A 27 -64.69 36.97 -74.27
CA THR A 27 -63.85 35.78 -74.48
C THR A 27 -62.36 36.11 -74.39
N HIS A 28 -61.91 37.23 -74.98
CA HIS A 28 -60.52 37.68 -74.86
C HIS A 28 -60.13 38.04 -73.41
N ALA A 29 -60.99 38.77 -72.68
CA ALA A 29 -60.75 39.07 -71.28
C ALA A 29 -60.65 37.79 -70.44
N ARG A 30 -61.51 36.80 -70.70
CA ARG A 30 -61.47 35.50 -70.01
C ARG A 30 -60.21 34.71 -70.33
N THR A 31 -59.76 34.68 -71.58
CA THR A 31 -58.52 33.97 -71.96
C THR A 31 -57.28 34.65 -71.38
N VAL A 32 -57.22 35.98 -71.36
CA VAL A 32 -56.09 36.72 -70.78
C VAL A 32 -56.06 36.54 -69.27
N CYS A 33 -57.20 36.65 -68.57
CA CYS A 33 -57.26 36.36 -67.14
C CYS A 33 -56.83 34.93 -66.82
N MET A 34 -57.29 33.92 -67.58
CA MET A 34 -56.88 32.53 -67.37
C MET A 34 -55.38 32.32 -67.62
N TYR A 35 -54.81 32.94 -68.66
CA TYR A 35 -53.39 32.84 -68.96
C TYR A 35 -52.52 33.51 -67.88
N VAL A 36 -52.90 34.72 -67.45
CA VAL A 36 -52.19 35.44 -66.37
C VAL A 36 -52.30 34.68 -65.05
N CYS A 37 -53.50 34.21 -64.67
CA CYS A 37 -53.67 33.41 -63.46
C CYS A 37 -52.85 32.12 -63.52
N MET A 38 -52.88 31.38 -64.63
CA MET A 38 -52.08 30.15 -64.78
C MET A 38 -50.58 30.44 -64.72
N TYR A 39 -50.10 31.47 -65.41
CA TYR A 39 -48.68 31.82 -65.41
C TYR A 39 -48.21 32.28 -64.03
N VAL A 40 -48.97 33.16 -63.36
CA VAL A 40 -48.65 33.65 -62.02
C VAL A 40 -48.74 32.50 -61.00
N CYS A 41 -49.78 31.68 -61.02
CA CYS A 41 -49.89 30.53 -60.12
C CYS A 41 -48.76 29.54 -60.35
N MET A 42 -48.45 29.17 -61.60
CA MET A 42 -47.37 28.22 -61.88
C MET A 42 -46.01 28.79 -61.50
N TYR A 43 -45.72 30.05 -61.83
CA TYR A 43 -44.43 30.67 -61.51
C TYR A 43 -44.27 30.86 -60.00
N VAL A 44 -45.29 31.38 -59.31
CA VAL A 44 -45.24 31.58 -57.86
C VAL A 44 -45.20 30.25 -57.12
N CYS A 45 -46.04 29.27 -57.48
CA CYS A 45 -45.99 27.96 -56.84
C CYS A 45 -44.65 27.26 -57.10
N MET A 46 -44.15 27.24 -58.34
CA MET A 46 -42.87 26.58 -58.63
C MET A 46 -41.71 27.29 -57.94
N TYR A 47 -41.66 28.62 -57.98
CA TYR A 47 -40.57 29.38 -57.37
C TYR A 47 -40.62 29.29 -55.84
N VAL A 48 -41.79 29.49 -55.23
CA VAL A 48 -41.94 29.42 -53.76
C VAL A 48 -41.75 28.00 -53.27
N CYS A 49 -42.35 26.98 -53.89
CA CYS A 49 -42.15 25.59 -53.47
C CYS A 49 -40.70 25.17 -53.66
N MET A 50 -40.09 25.41 -54.82
CA MET A 50 -38.70 24.98 -55.06
C MET A 50 -37.72 25.75 -54.18
N TYR A 51 -37.85 27.07 -54.09
CA TYR A 51 -36.91 27.87 -53.32
C TYR A 51 -37.08 27.67 -51.82
N VAL A 52 -38.31 27.71 -51.30
CA VAL A 52 -38.55 27.52 -49.86
C VAL A 52 -38.26 26.08 -49.46
N CYS A 53 -38.75 25.06 -50.20
CA CYS A 53 -38.46 23.69 -49.82
C CYS A 53 -36.97 23.38 -49.94
N MET A 54 -36.30 23.75 -51.04
CA MET A 54 -34.88 23.42 -51.19
C MET A 54 -34.01 24.22 -50.21
N TYR A 55 -34.25 25.52 -50.05
CA TYR A 55 -33.43 26.33 -49.15
C TYR A 55 -33.67 25.98 -47.69
N VAL A 56 -34.94 25.86 -47.26
CA VAL A 56 -35.26 25.51 -45.87
C VAL A 56 -34.83 24.08 -45.57
N CYS A 57 -35.15 23.09 -46.42
CA CYS A 57 -34.70 21.72 -46.16
C CYS A 57 -33.17 21.61 -46.19
N MET A 58 -32.48 22.16 -47.19
CA MET A 58 -31.03 22.04 -47.26
C MET A 58 -30.35 22.80 -46.12
N TYR A 59 -30.76 24.04 -45.85
CA TYR A 59 -30.11 24.84 -44.80
C TYR A 59 -30.43 24.28 -43.41
N VAL A 60 -31.68 23.97 -43.12
CA VAL A 60 -32.06 23.43 -41.80
C VAL A 60 -31.50 22.03 -41.62
N CYS A 61 -31.64 21.12 -42.58
CA CYS A 61 -31.08 19.78 -42.43
C CYS A 61 -29.56 19.81 -42.34
N MET A 62 -28.86 20.54 -43.22
CA MET A 62 -27.39 20.57 -43.17
C MET A 62 -26.89 21.28 -41.92
N TYR A 63 -27.46 22.43 -41.55
CA TYR A 63 -26.99 23.17 -40.38
C TYR A 63 -27.32 22.43 -39.08
N VAL A 64 -28.55 21.94 -38.93
CA VAL A 64 -28.96 21.21 -37.72
C VAL A 64 -28.22 19.88 -37.63
N CYS A 65 -28.14 19.09 -38.70
CA CYS A 65 -27.40 17.83 -38.65
C CYS A 65 -25.92 18.07 -38.40
N MET A 66 -25.27 18.99 -39.11
CA MET A 66 -23.83 19.23 -38.91
C MET A 66 -23.55 19.82 -37.53
N TYR A 67 -24.32 20.81 -37.09
CA TYR A 67 -24.08 21.45 -35.80
C TYR A 67 -24.40 20.49 -34.65
N VAL A 68 -25.55 19.81 -34.68
CA VAL A 68 -25.93 18.87 -33.62
C VAL A 68 -25.00 17.67 -33.63
N CYS A 69 -24.71 17.04 -34.78
CA CYS A 69 -23.78 15.91 -34.81
C CYS A 69 -22.38 16.33 -34.37
N MET A 70 -21.83 17.42 -34.89
CA MET A 70 -20.47 17.84 -34.51
C MET A 70 -20.40 18.27 -33.04
N TYR A 71 -21.36 19.07 -32.56
CA TYR A 71 -21.33 19.55 -31.18
C TYR A 71 -21.60 18.42 -30.19
N VAL A 72 -22.61 17.59 -30.44
CA VAL A 72 -22.93 16.46 -29.55
C VAL A 72 -21.82 15.42 -29.61
N CYS A 73 -21.34 15.01 -30.78
CA CYS A 73 -20.25 14.03 -30.86
C CYS A 73 -18.98 14.58 -30.23
N MET A 74 -18.56 15.82 -30.55
CA MET A 74 -17.33 16.37 -29.98
C MET A 74 -17.45 16.60 -28.48
N TYR A 75 -18.55 17.17 -28.00
CA TYR A 75 -18.72 17.45 -26.58
C TYR A 75 -18.88 16.17 -25.77
N VAL A 76 -19.72 15.23 -26.22
CA VAL A 76 -19.93 13.95 -25.52
C VAL A 76 -18.66 13.10 -25.59
N CYS A 77 -18.03 12.94 -26.75
CA CYS A 77 -16.80 12.16 -26.84
C CYS A 77 -15.68 12.80 -26.02
N MET A 78 -15.45 14.12 -26.13
CA MET A 78 -14.37 14.75 -25.37
C MET A 78 -14.66 14.73 -23.88
N TYR A 79 -15.87 15.06 -23.45
CA TYR A 79 -16.19 15.11 -22.02
C TYR A 79 -16.22 13.72 -21.40
N VAL A 80 -16.86 12.75 -22.05
CA VAL A 80 -16.92 11.37 -21.55
C VAL A 80 -15.54 10.74 -21.60
N CYS A 81 -14.78 10.85 -22.70
CA CYS A 81 -13.45 10.27 -22.77
C CYS A 81 -12.51 10.94 -21.76
N MET A 82 -12.50 12.28 -21.64
CA MET A 82 -11.64 12.96 -20.68
C MET A 82 -12.03 12.64 -19.25
N TYR A 83 -13.32 12.67 -18.91
CA TYR A 83 -13.77 12.37 -17.55
C TYR A 83 -13.53 10.92 -17.19
N VAL A 84 -13.88 9.97 -18.06
CA VAL A 84 -13.67 8.54 -17.81
C VAL A 84 -12.17 8.24 -17.77
N CYS A 85 -11.37 8.69 -18.73
CA CYS A 85 -9.92 8.45 -18.70
C CYS A 85 -9.28 9.09 -17.48
N MET A 86 -9.58 10.36 -17.17
CA MET A 86 -8.97 11.03 -16.01
C MET A 86 -9.42 10.38 -14.71
N TYR A 87 -10.72 10.15 -14.52
CA TYR A 87 -11.23 9.60 -13.27
C TYR A 87 -10.80 8.15 -13.08
N VAL A 88 -10.94 7.30 -14.10
CA VAL A 88 -10.55 5.89 -14.01
C VAL A 88 -9.04 5.77 -13.90
N CYS A 89 -8.24 6.44 -14.73
CA CYS A 89 -6.79 6.34 -14.63
C CYS A 89 -6.29 6.93 -13.30
N MET A 90 -6.76 8.10 -12.87
CA MET A 90 -6.30 8.68 -11.61
C MET A 90 -6.75 7.84 -10.42
N TYR A 91 -8.00 7.40 -10.38
CA TYR A 91 -8.51 6.63 -9.25
C TYR A 91 -7.86 5.25 -9.18
N VAL A 92 -7.77 4.54 -10.31
CA VAL A 92 -7.12 3.22 -10.36
C VAL A 92 -5.63 3.34 -10.08
N CYS A 93 -4.91 4.26 -10.72
CA CYS A 93 -3.48 4.43 -10.45
C CYS A 93 -3.22 4.86 -9.01
N MET A 94 -3.94 5.85 -8.49
CA MET A 94 -3.73 6.31 -7.11
C MET A 94 -4.12 5.22 -6.10
N TYR A 95 -5.26 4.57 -6.27
CA TYR A 95 -5.71 3.53 -5.34
C TYR A 95 -4.80 2.32 -5.39
N VAL A 96 -4.46 1.81 -6.58
CA VAL A 96 -3.58 0.66 -6.74
C VAL A 96 -2.18 0.99 -6.26
N CYS A 97 -1.59 2.12 -6.67
CA CYS A 97 -0.25 2.49 -6.21
C CYS A 97 -0.23 2.71 -4.70
N MET A 98 -1.18 3.45 -4.13
CA MET A 98 -1.19 3.71 -2.69
C MET A 98 -1.43 2.42 -1.90
N TYR A 99 -2.41 1.60 -2.30
CA TYR A 99 -2.73 0.38 -1.58
C TYR A 99 -1.60 -0.64 -1.68
N VAL A 100 -1.09 -0.88 -2.89
CA VAL A 100 0.00 -1.85 -3.13
C VAL A 100 1.28 -1.37 -2.46
N CYS A 101 1.68 -0.11 -2.63
CA CYS A 101 2.89 0.42 -1.98
C CYS A 101 2.75 0.43 -0.46
N MET A 102 1.64 0.92 0.10
CA MET A 102 1.46 0.94 1.55
C MET A 102 1.40 -0.46 2.14
N TYR A 103 0.68 -1.38 1.51
CA TYR A 103 0.56 -2.74 2.01
C TYR A 103 1.88 -3.50 1.89
N LEU A 104 2.57 -3.41 0.76
CA LEU A 104 3.90 -4.02 0.59
C LEU A 104 4.92 -3.40 1.54
N CYS A 105 4.99 -2.06 1.63
CA CYS A 105 5.93 -1.41 2.53
C CYS A 105 5.63 -1.76 4.00
N MET A 106 4.36 -1.70 4.43
CA MET A 106 4.00 -2.05 5.81
C MET A 106 4.24 -3.52 6.09
N TYR A 107 3.83 -4.43 5.19
CA TYR A 107 4.01 -5.86 5.40
C TYR A 107 5.49 -6.24 5.37
N VAL A 108 6.26 -5.79 4.38
CA VAL A 108 7.69 -6.10 4.27
C VAL A 108 8.45 -5.45 5.42
N CYS A 109 8.25 -4.16 5.72
CA CYS A 109 8.95 -3.51 6.83
C CYS A 109 8.58 -4.15 8.16
N MET A 110 7.29 -4.37 8.46
CA MET A 110 6.89 -4.98 9.73
C MET A 110 7.39 -6.41 9.84
N TYR A 111 7.21 -7.24 8.79
CA TYR A 111 7.59 -8.64 8.85
C TYR A 111 9.12 -8.80 8.90
N VAL A 112 9.86 -8.09 8.04
CA VAL A 112 11.33 -8.17 8.03
C VAL A 112 11.89 -7.56 9.31
N CYS A 113 11.47 -6.36 9.71
CA CYS A 113 12.02 -5.76 10.93
C CYS A 113 11.64 -6.57 12.17
N MET A 114 10.39 -7.00 12.33
CA MET A 114 9.99 -7.79 13.51
C MET A 114 10.66 -9.16 13.50
N TYR A 115 10.68 -9.87 12.37
CA TYR A 115 11.26 -11.20 12.31
C TYR A 115 12.77 -11.14 12.50
N VAL A 116 13.47 -10.23 11.81
CA VAL A 116 14.93 -10.09 11.95
C VAL A 116 15.28 -9.59 13.34
N CYS A 117 14.63 -8.55 13.86
CA CYS A 117 14.93 -8.07 15.21
C CYS A 117 14.61 -9.13 16.26
N MET A 118 13.46 -9.80 16.20
CA MET A 118 13.12 -10.83 17.19
C MET A 118 14.06 -12.02 17.07
N TYR A 119 14.33 -12.51 15.87
CA TYR A 119 15.17 -13.69 15.69
C TYR A 119 16.62 -13.40 16.06
N VAL A 120 17.18 -12.28 15.61
CA VAL A 120 18.55 -11.88 15.95
C VAL A 120 18.67 -11.56 17.43
N CYS A 121 17.77 -10.76 18.02
CA CYS A 121 17.84 -10.46 19.44
C CYS A 121 17.64 -11.71 20.30
N MET A 122 16.65 -12.55 20.00
CA MET A 122 16.42 -13.78 20.77
C MET A 122 17.58 -14.76 20.61
N TYR A 123 18.08 -14.97 19.39
CA TYR A 123 19.18 -15.90 19.17
C TYR A 123 20.47 -15.39 19.80
N VAL A 124 20.83 -14.13 19.60
CA VAL A 124 22.03 -13.54 20.20
C VAL A 124 21.91 -13.50 21.71
N CYS A 125 20.80 -13.02 22.28
CA CYS A 125 20.62 -12.99 23.73
C CYS A 125 20.64 -14.41 24.32
N MET A 126 19.92 -15.36 23.75
CA MET A 126 19.91 -16.74 24.26
C MET A 126 21.29 -17.38 24.13
N TYR A 127 21.94 -17.26 22.97
CA TYR A 127 23.24 -17.89 22.75
C TYR A 127 24.32 -17.26 23.60
N VAL A 128 24.40 -15.93 23.66
CA VAL A 128 25.39 -15.21 24.47
C VAL A 128 25.12 -15.42 25.95
N CYS A 129 23.88 -15.24 26.43
CA CYS A 129 23.58 -15.45 27.85
C CYS A 129 23.79 -16.91 28.25
N MET A 130 23.30 -17.88 27.49
CA MET A 130 23.49 -19.30 27.83
C MET A 130 24.97 -19.68 27.76
N TYR A 131 25.69 -19.29 26.71
CA TYR A 131 27.09 -19.65 26.56
C TYR A 131 27.96 -18.97 27.63
N VAL A 132 27.79 -17.66 27.84
CA VAL A 132 28.56 -16.94 28.86
C VAL A 132 28.19 -17.42 30.26
N CYS A 133 26.91 -17.54 30.60
CA CYS A 133 26.53 -18.02 31.93
C CYS A 133 26.98 -19.46 32.16
N MET A 134 26.75 -20.38 31.22
CA MET A 134 27.17 -21.77 31.39
C MET A 134 28.70 -21.89 31.43
N TYR A 135 29.42 -21.23 30.53
CA TYR A 135 30.87 -21.33 30.48
C TYR A 135 31.53 -20.67 31.69
N VAL A 136 31.09 -19.46 32.06
CA VAL A 136 31.64 -18.76 33.22
C VAL A 136 31.25 -19.48 34.51
N CYS A 137 29.99 -19.85 34.72
CA CYS A 137 29.58 -20.58 35.93
C CYS A 137 30.28 -21.94 36.00
N MET A 138 30.29 -22.74 34.94
CA MET A 138 30.94 -24.05 34.98
C MET A 138 32.45 -23.91 35.18
N TYR A 139 33.12 -23.02 34.44
CA TYR A 139 34.57 -22.90 34.52
C TYR A 139 35.00 -22.30 35.86
N VAL A 140 34.36 -21.22 36.31
CA VAL A 140 34.69 -20.58 37.59
C VAL A 140 34.30 -21.50 38.75
N CYS A 141 33.09 -22.07 38.79
CA CYS A 141 32.71 -22.96 39.87
C CYS A 141 33.57 -24.23 39.89
N MET A 142 33.81 -24.89 38.76
CA MET A 142 34.64 -26.10 38.74
C MET A 142 36.08 -25.76 39.09
N TYR A 143 36.67 -24.71 38.52
CA TYR A 143 38.06 -24.36 38.80
C TYR A 143 38.24 -23.91 40.25
N VAL A 144 37.39 -23.02 40.75
CA VAL A 144 37.48 -22.53 42.13
C VAL A 144 37.18 -23.66 43.12
N CYS A 145 36.10 -24.42 42.93
CA CYS A 145 35.78 -25.52 43.84
C CYS A 145 36.87 -26.60 43.79
N MET A 146 37.30 -27.05 42.61
CA MET A 146 38.32 -28.10 42.53
C MET A 146 39.67 -27.59 43.05
N TYR A 147 40.11 -26.41 42.65
CA TYR A 147 41.41 -25.88 43.08
C TYR A 147 41.42 -25.57 44.57
N VAL A 148 40.41 -24.86 45.08
CA VAL A 148 40.35 -24.51 46.51
C VAL A 148 40.14 -25.76 47.35
N CYS A 149 39.20 -26.65 47.01
CA CYS A 149 39.01 -27.87 47.79
C CYS A 149 40.24 -28.77 47.73
N MET A 150 40.82 -29.02 46.56
CA MET A 150 42.01 -29.88 46.47
C MET A 150 43.21 -29.25 47.17
N TYR A 151 43.48 -27.97 46.93
CA TYR A 151 44.65 -27.32 47.51
C TYR A 151 44.50 -27.16 49.01
N VAL A 152 43.36 -26.69 49.50
CA VAL A 152 43.13 -26.50 50.94
C VAL A 152 43.04 -27.86 51.63
N CYS A 153 42.29 -28.84 51.13
CA CYS A 153 42.22 -30.15 51.76
C CYS A 153 43.58 -30.84 51.74
N MET A 154 44.29 -30.87 50.61
CA MET A 154 45.60 -31.53 50.55
C MET A 154 46.63 -30.80 51.41
N TYR A 155 46.71 -29.47 51.33
CA TYR A 155 47.70 -28.72 52.09
C TYR A 155 47.41 -28.78 53.59
N VAL A 156 46.16 -28.54 54.00
CA VAL A 156 45.78 -28.58 55.42
C VAL A 156 45.89 -30.00 55.96
N CYS A 157 45.35 -31.02 55.29
CA CYS A 157 45.46 -32.40 55.77
C CYS A 157 46.92 -32.84 55.80
N MET A 158 47.71 -32.63 54.74
CA MET A 158 49.11 -33.06 54.73
C MET A 158 49.94 -32.28 55.75
N TYR A 159 49.80 -30.96 55.82
CA TYR A 159 50.58 -30.15 56.74
C TYR A 159 50.20 -30.43 58.19
N VAL A 160 48.90 -30.46 58.51
CA VAL A 160 48.43 -30.73 59.87
C VAL A 160 48.76 -32.16 60.28
N CYS A 161 48.48 -33.17 59.44
CA CYS A 161 48.83 -34.55 59.78
C CYS A 161 50.34 -34.73 59.91
N MET A 162 51.14 -34.26 58.95
CA MET A 162 52.59 -34.45 59.03
C MET A 162 53.20 -33.66 60.18
N TYR A 163 52.84 -32.38 60.34
CA TYR A 163 53.42 -31.54 61.39
C TYR A 163 52.96 -31.99 62.76
N VAL A 164 51.67 -32.20 62.97
CA VAL A 164 51.15 -32.63 64.28
C VAL A 164 51.63 -34.04 64.60
N CYS A 165 51.53 -35.02 63.69
CA CYS A 165 52.02 -36.37 63.98
C CYS A 165 53.53 -36.38 64.20
N MET A 166 54.33 -35.78 63.32
CA MET A 166 55.79 -35.80 63.50
C MET A 166 56.23 -35.01 64.72
N TYR A 167 55.73 -33.79 64.90
CA TYR A 167 56.16 -32.94 66.00
C TYR A 167 55.67 -33.48 67.33
N VAL A 168 54.39 -33.84 67.45
CA VAL A 168 53.87 -34.38 68.71
C VAL A 168 54.50 -35.74 69.00
N CYS A 169 54.60 -36.66 68.04
CA CYS A 169 55.25 -37.95 68.31
C CYS A 169 56.72 -37.77 68.69
N MET A 170 57.50 -36.96 67.96
CA MET A 170 58.92 -36.76 68.27
C MET A 170 59.10 -36.05 69.60
N TYR A 171 58.34 -34.99 69.88
CA TYR A 171 58.48 -34.21 71.10
C TYR A 171 58.03 -35.01 72.32
N VAL A 172 56.89 -35.71 72.23
CA VAL A 172 56.41 -36.58 73.31
C VAL A 172 57.38 -37.74 73.52
N CYS A 173 57.84 -38.43 72.47
CA CYS A 173 58.83 -39.50 72.63
C CYS A 173 60.12 -38.99 73.26
N MET A 174 60.65 -37.85 72.83
CA MET A 174 61.89 -37.27 73.39
C MET A 174 61.71 -36.85 74.85
N TYR A 175 60.60 -36.18 75.19
CA TYR A 175 60.33 -35.76 76.56
C TYR A 175 60.10 -36.95 77.49
N VAL A 176 59.30 -37.93 77.07
CA VAL A 176 59.06 -39.15 77.86
C VAL A 176 60.38 -39.90 78.07
N CYS A 177 61.20 -40.09 77.03
CA CYS A 177 62.52 -40.71 77.16
C CYS A 177 63.44 -39.93 78.12
N MET A 178 63.50 -38.60 77.99
CA MET A 178 64.32 -37.76 78.87
C MET A 178 63.83 -37.79 80.33
N TYR A 179 62.52 -37.81 80.56
CA TYR A 179 61.95 -37.85 81.90
C TYR A 179 62.17 -39.22 82.55
N VAL A 180 61.96 -40.30 81.81
CA VAL A 180 62.23 -41.67 82.29
C VAL A 180 63.72 -41.85 82.57
N CYS A 181 64.61 -41.36 81.70
CA CYS A 181 66.05 -41.39 81.93
C CYS A 181 66.44 -40.56 83.18
N ASN A 182 65.93 -39.34 83.33
CA ASN A 182 66.21 -38.54 84.52
C ASN A 182 65.70 -39.20 85.79
N VAL A 183 64.47 -39.70 85.81
CA VAL A 183 63.94 -40.41 86.99
C VAL A 183 64.77 -41.64 87.30
N SER A 184 65.20 -42.42 86.30
CA SER A 184 66.08 -43.58 86.52
C SER A 184 67.44 -43.20 87.09
N VAL A 185 68.03 -42.09 86.63
CA VAL A 185 69.29 -41.54 87.16
C VAL A 185 69.09 -40.99 88.57
N CYS A 186 67.98 -40.29 88.83
CA CYS A 186 67.64 -39.78 90.16
C CYS A 186 67.43 -40.92 91.16
N VAL A 187 66.77 -42.01 90.76
CA VAL A 187 66.61 -43.21 91.60
C VAL A 187 67.97 -43.89 91.84
N PHE A 188 68.85 -43.93 90.84
CA PHE A 188 70.22 -44.41 91.00
C PHE A 188 71.02 -43.57 92.00
N ILE A 189 70.91 -42.24 91.92
CA ILE A 189 71.57 -41.31 92.84
C ILE A 189 70.94 -41.39 94.24
N TYR A 190 69.63 -41.58 94.36
CA TYR A 190 68.97 -41.77 95.65
C TYR A 190 69.40 -43.08 96.31
N MET A 191 69.49 -44.17 95.53
CA MET A 191 70.06 -45.44 96.02
C MET A 191 71.53 -45.29 96.41
N GLN A 192 72.32 -44.50 95.68
CA GLN A 192 73.70 -44.18 96.04
C GLN A 192 73.78 -43.33 97.33
N ALA A 193 72.88 -42.36 97.49
CA ALA A 193 72.80 -41.50 98.67
C ALA A 193 72.29 -42.25 99.91
N ASP A 194 71.36 -43.21 99.77
CA ASP A 194 70.95 -44.11 100.85
C ASP A 194 72.05 -45.11 101.23
N ILE A 195 72.90 -45.51 100.27
CA ILE A 195 74.13 -46.27 100.56
C ILE A 195 75.13 -45.39 101.34
N ASP A 196 75.26 -44.11 100.99
CA ASP A 196 76.16 -43.16 101.66
C ASP A 196 75.66 -42.72 103.06
N LEU A 197 74.35 -42.83 103.35
CA LEU A 197 73.71 -42.39 104.61
C LEU A 197 73.39 -43.52 105.60
N GLY A 198 73.89 -44.74 105.39
CA GLY A 198 73.52 -45.87 106.25
C GLY A 198 74.50 -47.03 106.38
N ILE A 199 75.76 -46.81 106.78
CA ILE A 199 76.60 -47.79 107.53
C ILE A 199 77.52 -47.06 108.55
N VAL A 200 77.60 -47.61 109.78
CA VAL A 200 78.50 -47.23 110.89
C VAL A 200 79.90 -47.85 110.67
N ASP A 201 80.95 -47.16 111.12
CA ASP A 201 82.37 -47.60 111.17
C ASP A 201 83.15 -47.68 109.84
#